data_AF-A0A2M8WZV2-F1
#
_entry.id   AF-A0A2M8WZV2-F1
#
_cell.length_a   1.000
_cell.length_b   1.000
_cell.length_c   1.000
_cell.angle_alpha   90.00
_cell.angle_beta   90.00
_cell.angle_gamma   90.00
#
_symmetry.space_group_name_H-M   'P 1'
#
loop_
_entity.id
_entity.type
_entity.pdbx_description
1 polymer ?
#
loop_
_entity_poly.entity_id
_entity_poly.type
_entity_poly.pdbx_seq_one_letter_code
_entity_poly.pdbx_strand_id
1 'polypeptide(L)'
;MPVFALYLALHHAGLTLETDGHKLTATPANRLNDELRAGIRQHKPALIELLQSAHHTTGRLLDWVVDLDPDTSAATALRFRSASLDLDDTARVSQASIDAGTQTPQQKAQHDPTE
;
A
#
# COMPACT_ATOMS: atom_id res chain seq x y z
N MET A 1 -14.75 16.15 -2.65
CA MET A 1 -13.90 15.94 -1.46
C MET A 1 -12.47 16.32 -1.83
N PRO A 2 -11.68 17.01 -0.96
CA PRO A 2 -10.26 17.26 -1.22
C PRO A 2 -9.47 15.97 -1.37
N VAL A 3 -8.42 15.94 -2.21
CA VAL A 3 -7.68 14.69 -2.51
C VAL A 3 -7.00 14.10 -1.27
N PHE A 4 -6.49 14.95 -0.38
CA PHE A 4 -5.87 14.51 0.87
C PHE A 4 -6.89 13.90 1.85
N ALA A 5 -8.12 14.43 1.88
CA ALA A 5 -9.20 13.85 2.67
C ALA A 5 -9.62 12.47 2.13
N LEU A 6 -9.64 12.30 0.80
CA LEU A 6 -9.85 10.99 0.18
C LEU A 6 -8.74 10.00 0.55
N TYR A 7 -7.48 10.42 0.47
CA TYR A 7 -6.33 9.62 0.88
C TYR A 7 -6.48 9.15 2.34
N LEU A 8 -6.84 10.07 3.25
CA LEU A 8 -7.01 9.74 4.67
C LEU A 8 -8.19 8.77 4.89
N ALA A 9 -9.31 8.94 4.18
CA ALA A 9 -10.44 8.03 4.24
C ALA A 9 -10.07 6.61 3.77
N LEU A 10 -9.28 6.49 2.70
CA LEU A 10 -8.77 5.22 2.20
C LEU A 10 -7.86 4.56 3.24
N HIS A 11 -6.93 5.32 3.83
CA HIS A 11 -6.05 4.82 4.88
C HIS A 11 -6.82 4.36 6.13
N HIS A 12 -7.80 5.14 6.60
CA HIS A 12 -8.66 4.77 7.74
C HIS A 12 -9.54 3.54 7.46
N ALA A 13 -9.90 3.30 6.20
CA ALA A 13 -10.57 2.07 5.78
C ALA A 13 -9.62 0.86 5.70
N GLY A 14 -8.35 1.03 6.05
CA GLY A 14 -7.31 0.00 6.05
C GLY A 14 -6.77 -0.30 4.66
N LEU A 15 -6.87 0.65 3.72
CA LEU A 15 -6.27 0.51 2.40
C LEU A 15 -4.90 1.17 2.35
N THR A 16 -3.93 0.42 1.86
CA THR A 16 -2.64 0.91 1.38
C THR A 16 -2.79 1.35 -0.07
N LEU A 17 -2.23 2.51 -0.41
CA LEU A 17 -2.20 3.03 -1.77
C LEU A 17 -0.76 3.08 -2.27
N GLU A 18 -0.53 2.47 -3.42
CA GLU A 18 0.77 2.43 -4.08
C GLU A 18 0.66 2.98 -5.50
N THR A 19 1.74 3.56 -6.00
CA THR A 19 1.82 3.99 -7.40
C THR A 19 3.18 3.66 -8.02
N ASP A 20 3.16 3.17 -9.25
CA ASP A 20 4.35 3.04 -10.11
C ASP A 20 4.60 4.31 -10.95
N GLY A 21 3.84 5.37 -10.68
CA GLY A 21 3.85 6.65 -11.37
C GLY A 21 2.78 6.82 -12.45
N HIS A 22 2.13 5.74 -12.89
CA HIS A 22 1.02 5.81 -13.86
C HIS A 22 -0.22 5.02 -13.40
N LYS A 23 0.02 3.94 -12.67
CA LYS A 23 -0.98 3.08 -12.06
C LYS A 23 -1.11 3.44 -10.59
N LEU A 24 -2.34 3.34 -10.10
CA LEU A 24 -2.66 3.40 -8.68
C LEU A 24 -3.19 2.01 -8.30
N THR A 25 -2.58 1.42 -7.29
CA THR A 25 -2.98 0.14 -6.72
C THR A 25 -3.48 0.38 -5.30
N ALA A 26 -4.59 -0.26 -4.93
CA ALA A 26 -5.18 -0.16 -3.60
C ALA A 26 -5.36 -1.57 -3.02
N THR A 27 -4.81 -1.82 -1.84
CA THR A 27 -4.79 -3.13 -1.18
C THR A 27 -5.18 -3.01 0.30
N PRO A 28 -5.96 -3.95 0.86
CA PRO A 28 -6.59 -5.10 0.21
C PRO A 28 -7.89 -4.70 -0.52
N ALA A 29 -8.19 -5.39 -1.64
CA ALA A 29 -9.31 -5.01 -2.53
C ALA A 29 -10.71 -5.20 -1.92
N ASN A 30 -10.84 -6.08 -0.93
CA ASN A 30 -12.09 -6.36 -0.21
C ASN A 30 -12.57 -5.18 0.66
N ARG A 31 -11.66 -4.28 1.06
CA ARG A 31 -11.99 -3.08 1.84
C ARG A 31 -12.46 -1.91 0.97
N LEU A 32 -12.31 -2.04 -0.35
CA LEU A 32 -12.67 -0.98 -1.26
C LEU A 32 -14.18 -1.02 -1.55
N ASN A 33 -14.97 -0.19 -0.88
CA ASN A 33 -16.40 -0.04 -1.15
C ASN A 33 -16.67 0.87 -2.37
N ASP A 34 -17.92 0.96 -2.82
CA ASP A 34 -18.27 1.68 -4.05
C ASP A 34 -18.08 3.20 -3.96
N GLU A 35 -18.27 3.80 -2.78
CA GLU A 35 -18.00 5.21 -2.55
C GLU A 35 -16.50 5.51 -2.70
N LEU A 36 -15.65 4.67 -2.08
CA LEU A 36 -14.20 4.75 -2.21
C LEU A 36 -13.74 4.52 -3.65
N ARG A 37 -14.35 3.56 -4.37
CA ARG A 37 -14.09 3.34 -5.80
C ARG A 37 -14.45 4.57 -6.62
N ALA A 38 -15.59 5.19 -6.36
CA ALA A 38 -16.03 6.40 -7.06
C ALA A 38 -15.08 7.57 -6.78
N GLY A 39 -14.70 7.77 -5.52
CA GLY A 39 -13.71 8.77 -5.12
C GLY A 39 -12.36 8.58 -5.82
N ILE A 40 -11.83 7.35 -5.83
CA ILE A 40 -10.59 7.01 -6.55
C ILE A 40 -10.73 7.33 -8.03
N ARG A 41 -11.82 6.92 -8.69
CA ARG A 41 -12.01 7.18 -10.14
C ARG A 41 -12.04 8.66 -10.45
N GLN A 42 -12.71 9.46 -9.62
CA GLN A 42 -12.81 10.90 -9.79
C GLN A 42 -11.47 11.62 -9.58
N HIS A 43 -10.65 11.15 -8.63
CA HIS A 43 -9.44 11.85 -8.19
C HIS A 43 -8.13 11.11 -8.52
N LYS A 44 -8.16 10.09 -9.40
CA LYS A 44 -7.02 9.21 -9.69
C LYS A 44 -5.73 9.98 -10.03
N PRO A 45 -5.72 10.97 -10.96
CA PRO A 45 -4.48 11.67 -11.29
C PRO A 45 -3.91 12.46 -10.11
N ALA A 46 -4.78 13.14 -9.35
CA ALA A 46 -4.37 13.92 -8.19
C ALA A 46 -3.87 13.03 -7.04
N LEU A 47 -4.42 11.82 -6.87
CA LEU A 47 -3.91 10.84 -5.90
C LEU A 47 -2.51 10.35 -6.29
N ILE A 48 -2.26 10.10 -7.58
CA ILE A 48 -0.93 9.71 -8.07
C ILE A 48 0.08 10.84 -7.81
N GLU A 49 -0.28 12.08 -8.15
CA GLU A 49 0.58 13.25 -7.93
C GLU A 49 0.88 13.48 -6.44
N LEU A 50 -0.11 13.33 -5.57
CA LEU A 50 0.05 13.40 -4.11
C LEU A 50 1.06 12.36 -3.64
N LEU A 51 0.90 11.10 -4.05
CA LEU A 51 1.78 10.01 -3.66
C LEU A 51 3.20 10.26 -4.18
N GLN A 52 3.37 10.62 -5.46
CA GLN A 52 4.69 10.93 -6.02
C GLN A 52 5.38 12.10 -5.30
N SER A 53 4.64 13.15 -4.97
CA SER A 53 5.16 14.31 -4.23
C SER A 53 5.63 13.92 -2.84
N ALA A 54 4.90 13.04 -2.16
CA ALA A 54 5.30 12.50 -0.87
C ALA A 54 6.59 11.66 -0.99
N HIS A 55 6.68 10.74 -1.96
CA HIS A 55 7.89 9.94 -2.20
C HIS A 55 9.11 10.81 -2.51
N HIS A 56 8.95 11.83 -3.34
CA HIS A 56 10.03 12.77 -3.66
C HIS A 56 10.48 13.55 -2.42
N THR A 57 9.55 13.95 -1.56
CA THR A 57 9.86 14.65 -0.31
C THR A 57 10.62 13.73 0.65
N THR A 58 10.15 12.50 0.86
CA THR A 58 10.84 11.50 1.67
C THR A 58 12.24 11.22 1.14
N GLY A 59 12.41 11.08 -0.18
CA GLY A 59 13.72 10.89 -0.80
C GLY A 59 14.69 12.03 -0.47
N ARG A 60 14.27 13.28 -0.65
CA ARG A 60 15.12 14.44 -0.31
C ARG A 60 15.47 14.54 1.17
N LEU A 61 14.55 14.19 2.06
CA LEU A 61 14.84 14.16 3.50
C LEU A 61 15.89 13.10 3.84
N LEU A 62 15.84 11.93 3.19
CA LEU A 62 16.85 10.89 3.38
C LEU A 62 18.21 11.30 2.80
N ASP A 63 18.23 12.00 1.66
CA ASP A 63 19.46 12.55 1.09
C ASP A 63 20.08 13.59 2.05
N TRP A 64 19.27 14.49 2.64
CA TRP A 64 19.76 15.47 3.62
C TRP A 64 20.34 14.85 4.89
N VAL A 65 19.84 13.69 5.33
CA VAL A 65 20.42 12.99 6.49
C VAL A 65 21.87 12.57 6.22
N VAL A 66 22.21 12.21 4.98
CA VAL A 66 23.61 11.91 4.57
C VAL A 66 24.50 13.15 4.69
N ASP A 67 23.97 14.31 4.31
CA ASP A 67 24.74 15.55 4.33
C ASP A 67 24.89 16.14 5.75
N LEU A 68 23.94 15.85 6.66
CA LEU A 68 23.88 16.43 8.00
C LEU A 68 24.73 15.68 9.04
N ASP A 69 24.88 14.37 8.89
CA ASP A 69 25.66 13.53 9.81
C ASP A 69 26.86 12.91 9.07
N PRO A 70 28.09 13.43 9.26
CA PRO A 70 29.29 12.94 8.58
C PRO A 70 29.69 11.51 9.01
N ASP A 71 29.16 11.01 10.13
CA ASP A 71 29.35 9.61 10.57
C ASP A 71 28.35 8.65 9.89
N THR A 72 27.24 9.18 9.35
CA THR A 72 26.31 8.43 8.51
C THR A 72 26.85 8.34 7.09
N SER A 73 27.62 7.27 6.83
CA SER A 73 28.13 7.01 5.47
C SER A 73 26.98 6.89 4.44
N ALA A 74 27.25 7.26 3.19
CA ALA A 74 26.31 7.06 2.07
C ALA A 74 25.80 5.60 1.97
N ALA A 75 26.60 4.62 2.39
CA ALA A 75 26.20 3.20 2.44
C ALA A 75 25.15 2.91 3.52
N THR A 76 25.09 3.71 4.59
CA THR A 76 24.06 3.60 5.64
C THR A 76 22.74 4.19 5.16
N ALA A 77 22.75 5.34 4.49
CA ALA A 77 21.53 5.90 3.91
C ALA A 77 20.97 5.07 2.76
N LEU A 78 21.83 4.50 1.91
CA LEU A 78 21.40 3.51 0.92
C LEU A 78 20.75 2.29 1.59
N ARG A 79 21.26 1.84 2.73
CA ARG A 79 20.64 0.76 3.52
C ARG A 79 19.30 1.16 4.12
N PHE A 80 19.15 2.37 4.64
CA PHE A 80 17.84 2.87 5.08
C PHE A 80 16.86 2.95 3.93
N ARG A 81 17.30 3.45 2.76
CA ARG A 81 16.46 3.50 1.55
C ARG A 81 16.02 2.11 1.11
N SER A 82 16.93 1.15 1.04
CA SER A 82 16.60 -0.24 0.72
C SER A 82 15.68 -0.87 1.77
N ALA A 83 15.95 -0.65 3.06
CA ALA A 83 15.11 -1.17 4.14
C ALA A 83 13.70 -0.57 4.13
N SER A 84 13.55 0.72 3.78
CA SER A 84 12.24 1.34 3.61
C SER A 84 11.46 0.70 2.45
N LEU A 85 12.12 0.44 1.32
CA LEU A 85 11.49 -0.25 0.18
C LEU A 85 11.12 -1.70 0.52
N ASP A 86 12.01 -2.43 1.22
CA ASP A 86 11.75 -3.80 1.67
C ASP A 86 10.63 -3.86 2.72
N LEU A 87 10.48 -2.84 3.56
CA LEU A 87 9.39 -2.75 4.53
C LEU A 87 8.04 -2.62 3.82
N ASP A 88 7.97 -1.83 2.75
CA ASP A 88 6.77 -1.73 1.90
C ASP A 88 6.44 -3.09 1.24
N ASP A 89 7.44 -3.81 0.74
CA ASP A 89 7.27 -5.16 0.20
C ASP A 89 6.87 -6.20 1.27
N THR A 90 7.41 -6.10 2.49
CA THR A 90 7.09 -7.01 3.59
C THR A 90 5.70 -6.74 4.15
N ALA A 91 5.25 -5.49 4.16
CA ALA A 91 3.86 -5.15 4.43
C ALA A 91 2.93 -5.81 3.41
N ARG A 92 3.35 -5.90 2.13
CA ARG A 92 2.64 -6.62 1.06
C ARG A 92 2.49 -8.11 1.34
N VAL A 93 3.57 -8.77 1.76
CA VAL A 93 3.59 -10.22 2.08
C VAL A 93 2.80 -10.52 3.36
N SER A 94 2.93 -9.66 4.36
CA SER A 94 2.19 -9.78 5.61
C SER A 94 0.69 -9.66 5.35
N GLN A 95 0.26 -8.67 4.56
CA GLN A 95 -1.15 -8.47 4.18
C GLN A 95 -1.71 -9.65 3.35
N ALA A 96 -0.94 -10.21 2.43
CA ALA A 96 -1.33 -11.38 1.64
C ALA A 96 -1.51 -12.66 2.49
N SER A 97 -0.70 -12.82 3.54
CA SER A 97 -0.79 -13.99 4.45
C SER A 97 -2.05 -13.95 5.33
N ILE A 98 -2.53 -12.75 5.70
CA ILE A 98 -3.78 -12.57 6.45
C ILE A 98 -5.00 -12.87 5.56
N ASP A 99 -4.96 -12.47 4.29
CA ASP A 99 -6.03 -12.75 3.32
C ASP A 99 -6.11 -14.26 2.95
N ALA A 100 -4.97 -14.95 2.89
CA ALA A 100 -4.92 -16.40 2.62
C ALA A 100 -5.46 -17.28 3.76
N GLY A 101 -5.42 -16.80 5.01
CA GLY A 101 -5.94 -17.53 6.18
C GLY A 101 -7.47 -17.60 6.26
N THR A 102 -8.21 -16.91 5.39
CA THR A 102 -9.69 -16.81 5.45
C THR A 102 -10.40 -17.78 4.49
N GLN A 103 -9.68 -18.63 3.75
CA GLN A 103 -10.28 -19.63 2.86
C GLN A 103 -10.13 -21.05 3.40
N THR A 104 -11.03 -21.46 4.29
CA THR A 104 -11.30 -22.89 4.55
C THR A 104 -12.51 -23.30 3.71
N PRO A 105 -12.37 -24.08 2.63
CA PRO A 105 -13.52 -24.71 1.99
C PRO A 105 -13.87 -25.95 2.82
N GLN A 106 -14.91 -25.85 3.65
CA GLN A 106 -15.55 -27.01 4.26
C GLN A 106 -16.09 -27.88 3.13
N GLN A 107 -15.38 -28.98 2.86
CA GLN A 107 -15.67 -29.91 1.77
C GLN A 107 -17.07 -30.53 1.93
N LYS A 108 -17.82 -30.38 0.85
CA LYS A 108 -19.07 -31.04 0.51
C LYS A 108 -18.91 -32.57 0.61
N ALA A 109 -19.44 -33.18 1.68
CA ALA A 109 -19.67 -34.61 1.73
C ALA A 109 -21.09 -34.90 1.23
N GLN A 110 -21.17 -35.22 -0.05
CA GLN A 110 -22.34 -35.82 -0.68
C GLN A 110 -22.26 -37.33 -0.48
N HIS A 111 -23.22 -37.92 0.23
CA HIS A 111 -23.56 -39.34 0.09
C HIS A 111 -25.07 -39.49 0.11
N ASP A 112 -25.58 -39.79 -1.08
CA ASP A 112 -26.88 -40.39 -1.37
C ASP A 112 -26.96 -41.77 -0.68
N PRO A 113 -28.15 -42.18 -0.21
CA PRO A 113 -28.51 -43.57 -0.39
C PRO A 113 -29.90 -43.71 -0.99
N THR A 114 -29.92 -44.42 -2.10
CA THR A 114 -31.05 -45.16 -2.66
C THR A 114 -31.69 -46.04 -1.60
N GLU A 115 -33.02 -45.96 -1.43
CA GLU A 115 -34.03 -47.04 -1.55
C GLU A 115 -35.45 -46.48 -1.37
#